data_AF-A0A434WLY4-F1
#
_entry.id   AF-A0A434WLY4-F1
#
_cell.length_a   1.000
_cell.length_b   1.000
_cell.length_c   1.000
_cell.angle_alpha   90.00
_cell.angle_beta   90.00
_cell.angle_gamma   90.00
#
_symmetry.space_group_name_H-M   'P 1'
#
loop_
_entity.id
_entity.type
_entity.pdbx_description
1 polymer ?
#
loop_
_entity_poly.entity_id
_entity_poly.type
_entity_poly.pdbx_seq_one_letter_code
_entity_poly.pdbx_strand_id
1 'polypeptide(L)'
;MGFFDFGTIFFLIAAVVIFFQLRNVLGRRTGNERPPFDPYSASRTRDQDAAQKSENVVSLPRKRMPGETAAETYAAIDAFAKPDSDLNKGLRTIKDSDPSFDPKTFVDGAKMAYEMIVMAFADGDRKTLKNLLSREVYDSFAAAIGEREAKSEKIQSSFVGIDKVDVVAAEMK
;
A
#
# COMPACT_ATOMS: atom_id res chain seq x y z
N MET A 1 -56.56 26.44 3.85
CA MET A 1 -56.11 26.65 2.46
C MET A 1 -54.63 26.98 2.53
N GLY A 2 -53.78 25.95 2.63
CA GLY A 2 -52.34 26.10 2.87
C GLY A 2 -51.64 26.55 1.60
N PHE A 3 -50.86 27.62 1.72
CA PHE A 3 -50.09 28.25 0.66
C PHE A 3 -49.10 27.25 0.06
N PHE A 4 -49.33 26.85 -1.20
CA PHE A 4 -48.26 26.31 -2.02
C PHE A 4 -47.32 27.48 -2.35
N ASP A 5 -46.37 27.71 -1.46
CA ASP A 5 -45.38 28.77 -1.60
C ASP A 5 -44.46 28.45 -2.79
N PHE A 6 -44.02 29.47 -3.53
CA PHE A 6 -43.14 29.29 -4.68
C PHE A 6 -41.86 28.56 -4.29
N GLY A 7 -41.39 28.75 -3.05
CA GLY A 7 -40.26 28.01 -2.49
C GLY A 7 -40.51 26.50 -2.40
N THR A 8 -41.68 26.09 -1.90
CA THR A 8 -42.03 24.65 -1.83
C THR A 8 -42.14 24.01 -3.20
N ILE A 9 -42.69 24.71 -4.21
CA ILE A 9 -42.77 24.20 -5.58
C ILE A 9 -41.36 24.05 -6.18
N PHE A 10 -40.47 25.03 -5.96
CA PHE A 10 -39.10 24.99 -6.43
C PHE A 10 -38.32 23.80 -5.85
N PHE A 11 -38.42 23.56 -4.53
CA PHE A 11 -37.77 22.41 -3.90
C PHE A 11 -38.33 21.07 -4.40
N LEU A 12 -39.63 21.01 -4.68
CA LEU A 12 -40.26 19.81 -5.24
C LEU A 12 -39.71 19.49 -6.65
N ILE A 13 -39.60 20.50 -7.50
CA ILE A 13 -39.02 20.35 -8.85
C ILE A 13 -37.56 19.94 -8.76
N ALA A 14 -36.77 20.59 -7.90
CA ALA A 14 -35.36 20.25 -7.69
C ALA A 14 -35.19 18.79 -7.20
N ALA A 15 -36.01 18.35 -6.25
CA ALA A 15 -35.99 16.97 -5.75
C ALA A 15 -36.29 15.96 -6.85
N VAL A 16 -37.29 16.22 -7.70
CA VAL A 16 -37.63 15.36 -8.85
C VAL A 16 -36.46 15.29 -9.85
N VAL A 17 -35.84 16.42 -10.17
CA VAL A 17 -34.70 16.48 -11.09
C VAL A 17 -33.51 15.68 -10.56
N ILE A 18 -33.17 15.83 -9.28
CA ILE A 18 -32.08 15.07 -8.64
C ILE A 18 -32.38 13.57 -8.69
N PHE A 19 -33.61 13.16 -8.36
CA PHE A 19 -33.99 11.74 -8.41
C PHE A 19 -33.91 11.16 -9.83
N PHE A 20 -34.31 11.95 -10.83
CA PHE A 20 -34.22 11.57 -12.25
C PHE A 20 -32.77 11.47 -12.72
N GLN A 21 -31.90 12.38 -12.25
CA GLN A 21 -30.48 12.39 -12.56
C GLN A 21 -29.76 11.20 -11.93
N LEU A 22 -30.07 10.86 -10.68
CA LEU A 22 -29.56 9.66 -10.01
C LEU A 22 -30.00 8.37 -10.73
N ARG A 23 -31.27 8.29 -11.15
CA ARG A 23 -31.77 7.17 -11.96
C ARG A 23 -31.06 7.03 -13.30
N ASN A 24 -30.73 8.14 -13.96
CA ASN A 24 -30.00 8.14 -15.23
C ASN A 24 -28.51 7.77 -15.08
N VAL A 25 -27.91 7.97 -13.91
CA VAL A 25 -26.50 7.64 -13.64
C VAL A 25 -26.33 6.17 -13.23
N LEU A 26 -27.29 5.56 -12.53
CA LEU A 26 -27.22 4.13 -12.16
C LEU A 26 -27.38 3.17 -13.36
N GLY A 27 -27.83 3.65 -14.52
CA GLY A 27 -28.17 2.82 -15.69
C GLY A 27 -27.23 2.92 -16.89
N ARG A 28 -26.15 3.70 -16.82
CA ARG A 28 -25.19 3.81 -17.93
C ARG A 28 -23.85 3.23 -17.52
N ARG A 29 -23.58 2.06 -18.09
CA ARG A 29 -22.25 1.48 -18.28
C ARG A 29 -21.31 2.60 -18.71
N THR A 30 -20.53 3.12 -17.78
CA THR A 30 -19.37 3.94 -18.11
C THR A 30 -18.48 3.02 -18.95
N GLY A 31 -18.40 3.29 -20.26
CA GLY A 31 -17.66 2.48 -21.24
C GLY A 31 -16.15 2.55 -21.05
N ASN A 32 -15.68 2.11 -19.89
CA ASN A 32 -14.28 1.96 -19.54
C ASN A 32 -14.04 0.55 -18.97
N GLU A 33 -14.72 -0.44 -19.54
CA GLU A 33 -14.40 -1.84 -19.34
C GLU A 33 -13.14 -2.13 -20.17
N ARG A 34 -11.98 -2.29 -19.50
CA ARG A 34 -10.80 -2.92 -20.12
C ARG A 34 -11.24 -4.27 -20.68
N PRO A 35 -10.87 -4.63 -21.93
CA PRO A 35 -11.20 -5.94 -22.46
C PRO A 35 -10.63 -7.02 -21.52
N PRO A 36 -11.37 -8.12 -21.28
CA PRO A 36 -10.88 -9.24 -20.48
C PRO A 36 -9.56 -9.77 -21.06
N PHE A 37 -8.53 -9.85 -20.22
CA PHE A 37 -7.30 -10.55 -20.53
C PHE A 37 -7.61 -12.05 -20.60
N ASP A 38 -7.53 -12.63 -21.79
CA ASP A 38 -7.73 -14.06 -22.05
C ASP A 38 -6.40 -14.82 -21.86
N PRO A 39 -6.22 -15.57 -20.75
CA PRO A 39 -4.98 -16.28 -20.45
C PRO A 39 -4.77 -17.55 -21.29
N TYR A 40 -5.74 -17.97 -22.11
CA TYR A 40 -5.72 -19.27 -22.79
C TYR A 40 -5.26 -19.23 -24.26
N SER A 41 -4.98 -18.04 -24.80
CA SER A 41 -4.40 -17.92 -26.16
C SER A 41 -2.89 -18.16 -26.20
N ALA A 42 -2.19 -18.14 -25.05
CA ALA A 42 -0.75 -18.36 -24.95
C ALA A 42 -0.34 -19.85 -24.79
N SER A 43 -1.31 -20.77 -24.82
CA SER A 43 -1.06 -22.20 -24.55
C SER A 43 -0.83 -23.06 -25.79
N ARG A 44 -0.79 -22.50 -27.01
CA ARG A 44 -0.49 -23.27 -28.23
C ARG A 44 0.97 -23.21 -28.69
N THR A 45 1.88 -22.79 -27.82
CA THR A 45 3.33 -22.79 -28.13
C THR A 45 4.18 -23.29 -26.97
N ARG A 46 3.59 -24.08 -26.06
CA ARG A 46 4.29 -24.69 -24.90
C ARG A 46 4.25 -26.22 -24.85
N ASP A 47 3.75 -26.89 -25.89
CA ASP A 47 3.70 -28.35 -25.97
C ASP A 47 4.96 -28.98 -26.61
N GLN A 48 6.15 -28.39 -26.42
CA GLN A 48 7.41 -29.04 -26.84
C GLN A 48 8.49 -29.20 -25.77
N ASP A 49 8.35 -28.68 -24.55
CA ASP A 49 9.41 -28.80 -23.52
C ASP A 49 8.95 -29.35 -22.16
N ALA A 50 7.84 -30.10 -22.14
CA ALA A 50 7.41 -30.85 -20.96
C ALA A 50 8.17 -32.18 -20.82
N ALA A 51 9.50 -32.12 -20.71
CA ALA A 51 10.32 -33.26 -20.35
C ALA A 51 11.62 -32.83 -19.67
N GLN A 52 11.56 -32.40 -18.39
CA GLN A 52 12.44 -32.92 -17.33
C GLN A 52 12.25 -32.23 -15.97
N LYS A 53 12.04 -33.09 -14.98
CA LYS A 53 12.48 -33.02 -13.57
C LYS A 53 11.91 -31.95 -12.64
N SER A 54 11.14 -32.47 -11.70
CA SER A 54 11.07 -32.03 -10.31
C SER A 54 12.45 -31.83 -9.68
N GLU A 55 12.69 -30.66 -9.07
CA GLU A 55 13.56 -30.56 -7.90
C GLU A 55 13.07 -29.41 -7.00
N ASN A 56 12.87 -29.74 -5.73
CA ASN A 56 12.68 -28.77 -4.66
C ASN A 56 13.95 -27.92 -4.56
N VAL A 57 13.89 -26.66 -4.98
CA VAL A 57 14.96 -25.70 -4.76
C VAL A 57 14.55 -24.78 -3.62
N VAL A 58 15.04 -25.11 -2.44
CA VAL A 58 15.18 -24.14 -1.34
C VAL A 58 16.09 -23.03 -1.88
N SER A 59 15.56 -21.82 -2.05
CA SER A 59 16.35 -20.64 -2.38
C SER A 59 17.33 -20.37 -1.25
N LEU A 60 18.56 -20.87 -1.40
CA LEU A 60 19.68 -20.48 -0.58
C LEU A 60 19.88 -18.96 -0.67
N PRO A 61 20.29 -18.28 0.41
CA PRO A 61 20.67 -16.87 0.36
C PRO A 61 21.68 -16.67 -0.77
N ARG A 62 21.36 -15.82 -1.74
CA ARG A 62 22.19 -15.59 -2.91
C ARG A 62 23.47 -14.88 -2.47
N LYS A 63 24.48 -15.68 -2.12
CA LYS A 63 25.85 -15.23 -1.92
C LYS A 63 26.30 -14.56 -3.22
N ARG A 64 26.87 -13.35 -3.11
CA ARG A 64 27.41 -12.50 -4.19
C ARG A 64 27.81 -13.32 -5.43
N MET A 65 27.23 -12.98 -6.58
CA MET A 65 27.63 -13.60 -7.85
C MET A 65 29.10 -13.26 -8.10
N PRO A 66 29.97 -14.23 -8.39
CA PRO A 66 31.38 -13.96 -8.67
C PRO A 66 31.47 -13.17 -9.99
N GLY A 67 31.69 -11.86 -9.88
CA GLY A 67 31.76 -10.93 -11.02
C GLY A 67 31.02 -9.61 -10.82
N GLU A 68 30.12 -9.52 -9.83
CA GLU A 68 29.45 -8.26 -9.48
C GLU A 68 30.45 -7.35 -8.77
N THR A 69 30.73 -6.20 -9.37
CA THR A 69 31.66 -5.23 -8.80
C THR A 69 31.01 -4.58 -7.58
N ALA A 70 31.81 -4.20 -6.57
CA ALA A 70 31.28 -3.49 -5.39
C ALA A 70 30.55 -2.18 -5.79
N ALA A 71 30.88 -1.60 -6.93
CA ALA A 71 30.20 -0.43 -7.49
C ALA A 71 28.74 -0.75 -7.93
N GLU A 72 28.49 -1.94 -8.49
CA GLU A 72 27.14 -2.35 -8.92
C GLU A 72 26.25 -2.70 -7.73
N THR A 73 26.82 -3.36 -6.69
CA THR A 73 26.07 -3.77 -5.50
C THR A 73 25.44 -2.59 -4.75
N TYR A 74 26.12 -1.45 -4.71
CA TYR A 74 25.68 -0.27 -3.93
C TYR A 74 25.15 0.87 -4.80
N ALA A 75 25.03 0.68 -6.12
CA ALA A 75 24.61 1.72 -7.05
C ALA A 75 23.28 2.39 -6.67
N ALA A 76 22.28 1.59 -6.25
CA ALA A 76 20.98 2.11 -5.80
C ALA A 76 21.09 2.96 -4.53
N ILE A 77 22.03 2.63 -3.63
CA ILE A 77 22.26 3.35 -2.38
C ILE A 77 23.02 4.65 -2.65
N ASP A 78 24.01 4.61 -3.54
CA ASP A 78 24.80 5.79 -3.94
C ASP A 78 23.97 6.81 -4.71
N ALA A 79 22.96 6.36 -5.45
CA ALA A 79 21.96 7.23 -6.06
C ALA A 79 20.96 7.81 -5.05
N PHE A 80 20.71 7.10 -3.94
CA PHE A 80 19.73 7.50 -2.93
C PHE A 80 20.31 8.43 -1.86
N ALA A 81 21.52 8.14 -1.38
CA ALA A 81 22.22 8.90 -0.36
C ALA A 81 23.65 9.17 -0.83
N LYS A 82 24.15 10.39 -0.58
CA LYS A 82 25.50 10.80 -0.97
C LYS A 82 26.54 9.76 -0.51
N PRO A 83 27.44 9.29 -1.41
CA PRO A 83 28.51 8.37 -1.04
C PRO A 83 29.30 8.86 0.18
N ASP A 84 29.74 7.91 1.00
CA ASP A 84 30.49 8.12 2.25
C ASP A 84 29.78 8.90 3.38
N SER A 85 28.52 9.32 3.19
CA SER A 85 27.70 9.84 4.28
C SER A 85 27.33 8.76 5.29
N ASP A 86 27.01 9.15 6.53
CA ASP A 86 26.64 8.20 7.58
C ASP A 86 25.36 7.43 7.23
N LEU A 87 24.39 8.10 6.59
CA LEU A 87 23.21 7.45 6.03
C LEU A 87 23.58 6.40 4.98
N ASN A 88 24.47 6.74 4.03
CA ASN A 88 24.90 5.81 2.99
C ASN A 88 25.59 4.57 3.59
N LYS A 89 26.47 4.75 4.58
CA LYS A 89 27.12 3.64 5.32
C LYS A 89 26.10 2.74 6.02
N GLY A 90 25.10 3.33 6.67
CA GLY A 90 24.01 2.60 7.31
C GLY A 90 23.21 1.77 6.31
N LEU A 91 22.82 2.37 5.18
CA LEU A 91 22.08 1.67 4.11
C LEU A 91 22.91 0.54 3.49
N ARG A 92 24.23 0.72 3.31
CA ARG A 92 25.13 -0.35 2.84
C ARG A 92 25.18 -1.52 3.83
N THR A 93 25.20 -1.24 5.13
CA THR A 93 25.16 -2.27 6.18
C THR A 93 23.87 -3.08 6.12
N ILE A 94 22.73 -2.43 5.83
CA ILE A 94 21.46 -3.12 5.59
C ILE A 94 21.56 -4.02 4.34
N LYS A 95 22.07 -3.49 3.22
CA LYS A 95 22.23 -4.24 1.96
C LYS A 95 23.15 -5.46 2.08
N ASP A 96 24.18 -5.36 2.92
CA ASP A 96 25.08 -6.48 3.20
C ASP A 96 24.38 -7.59 4.00
N SER A 97 23.38 -7.23 4.83
CA SER A 97 22.57 -8.18 5.61
C SER A 97 21.38 -8.73 4.81
N ASP A 98 20.77 -7.90 3.97
CA ASP A 98 19.69 -8.22 3.05
C ASP A 98 20.08 -7.81 1.61
N PRO A 99 20.61 -8.76 0.81
CA PRO A 99 20.99 -8.49 -0.58
C PRO A 99 19.83 -8.03 -1.47
N SER A 100 18.58 -8.27 -1.09
CA SER A 100 17.40 -7.84 -1.84
C SER A 100 16.97 -6.40 -1.52
N PHE A 101 17.56 -5.79 -0.50
CA PHE A 101 17.22 -4.44 -0.06
C PHE A 101 17.41 -3.39 -1.16
N ASP A 102 16.41 -2.53 -1.33
CA ASP A 102 16.43 -1.37 -2.21
C ASP A 102 15.82 -0.17 -1.47
N PRO A 103 16.56 0.95 -1.31
CA PRO A 103 16.09 2.09 -0.53
C PRO A 103 14.78 2.70 -1.04
N LYS A 104 14.61 2.79 -2.36
CA LYS A 104 13.42 3.41 -2.97
C LYS A 104 12.17 2.56 -2.71
N THR A 105 12.28 1.25 -2.97
CA THR A 105 11.22 0.28 -2.72
C THR A 105 10.87 0.21 -1.24
N PHE A 106 11.87 0.27 -0.36
CA PHE A 106 11.65 0.33 1.08
C PHE A 106 10.83 1.55 1.50
N VAL A 107 11.18 2.75 0.99
CA VAL A 107 10.44 3.99 1.27
C VAL A 107 8.99 3.91 0.77
N ASP A 108 8.76 3.33 -0.40
CA ASP A 108 7.40 3.16 -0.93
C ASP A 108 6.59 2.15 -0.11
N GLY A 109 7.22 1.06 0.36
CA GLY A 109 6.64 0.14 1.33
C GLY A 109 6.28 0.82 2.65
N ALA A 110 7.17 1.68 3.16
CA ALA A 110 6.95 2.42 4.40
C ALA A 110 5.76 3.38 4.31
N LYS A 111 5.55 4.05 3.16
CA LYS A 111 4.37 4.89 2.91
C LYS A 111 3.08 4.09 3.00
N MET A 112 3.02 2.94 2.34
CA MET A 112 1.85 2.06 2.38
C MET A 112 1.59 1.54 3.79
N ALA A 113 2.64 1.12 4.49
CA ALA A 113 2.52 0.66 5.88
C ALA A 113 1.98 1.75 6.79
N TYR A 114 2.46 3.00 6.65
CA TYR A 114 1.97 4.13 7.43
C TYR A 114 0.48 4.37 7.23
N GLU A 115 0.01 4.40 5.98
CA GLU A 115 -1.41 4.53 5.66
C GLU A 115 -2.24 3.40 6.29
N MET A 116 -1.82 2.15 6.09
CA MET A 116 -2.51 0.99 6.65
C MET A 116 -2.59 1.04 8.18
N ILE A 117 -1.52 1.44 8.86
CA ILE A 117 -1.47 1.53 10.33
C ILE A 117 -2.41 2.62 10.83
N VAL A 118 -2.38 3.82 10.22
CA VAL A 118 -3.20 4.95 10.66
C VAL A 118 -4.68 4.66 10.44
N MET A 119 -5.04 4.09 9.29
CA MET A 119 -6.42 3.72 8.99
C MET A 119 -6.90 2.57 9.89
N ALA A 120 -6.10 1.51 10.06
CA ALA A 120 -6.44 0.39 10.95
C ALA A 120 -6.62 0.85 12.40
N PHE A 121 -5.84 1.82 12.88
CA PHE A 121 -6.01 2.40 14.20
C PHE A 121 -7.31 3.21 14.32
N ALA A 122 -7.64 4.03 13.31
CA ALA A 122 -8.91 4.75 13.27
C ALA A 122 -10.09 3.78 13.34
N ASP A 123 -10.07 2.73 12.53
CA ASP A 123 -11.12 1.72 12.41
C ASP A 123 -11.18 0.72 13.57
N GLY A 124 -10.13 0.66 14.40
CA GLY A 124 -10.02 -0.32 15.49
C GLY A 124 -9.65 -1.73 15.02
N ASP A 125 -9.09 -1.89 13.82
CA ASP A 125 -8.66 -3.17 13.26
C ASP A 125 -7.36 -3.67 13.90
N ARG A 126 -7.54 -4.29 15.07
CA ARG A 126 -6.45 -4.93 15.83
C ARG A 126 -5.78 -6.07 15.07
N LYS A 127 -6.44 -6.71 14.10
CA LYS A 127 -5.86 -7.83 13.35
C LYS A 127 -4.78 -7.33 12.40
N THR A 128 -5.09 -6.27 11.65
CA THR A 128 -4.14 -5.63 10.74
C THR A 128 -2.96 -5.05 11.52
N LEU A 129 -3.22 -4.33 12.61
CA LEU A 129 -2.17 -3.76 13.46
C LEU A 129 -1.19 -4.82 14.01
N LYS A 130 -1.70 -5.99 14.43
CA LYS A 130 -0.86 -7.07 14.97
C LYS A 130 0.17 -7.60 13.97
N ASN A 131 -0.15 -7.55 12.67
CA ASN A 131 0.75 -8.04 11.62
C ASN A 131 1.79 -7.00 11.19
N LEU A 132 1.51 -5.72 11.41
CA LEU A 132 2.34 -4.60 10.94
C LEU A 132 3.23 -4.00 12.04
N LEU A 133 2.84 -4.17 13.30
CA LEU A 133 3.51 -3.54 14.44
C LEU A 133 4.30 -4.56 15.26
N SER A 134 5.38 -4.08 15.88
CA SER A 134 6.04 -4.83 16.94
C SER A 134 5.08 -5.00 18.13
N ARG A 135 5.33 -6.02 18.96
CA ARG A 135 4.46 -6.35 20.09
C ARG A 135 4.24 -5.16 21.03
N GLU A 136 5.30 -4.46 21.40
CA GLU A 136 5.24 -3.32 22.33
C GLU A 136 4.38 -2.18 21.77
N VAL A 137 4.56 -1.83 20.50
CA VAL A 137 3.78 -0.77 19.85
C VAL A 137 2.32 -1.21 19.67
N TYR A 138 2.10 -2.47 19.28
CA TYR A 138 0.76 -3.04 19.17
C TYR A 138 -0.02 -2.96 20.49
N ASP A 139 0.60 -3.36 21.60
CA ASP A 139 -0.06 -3.39 22.92
C ASP A 139 -0.52 -1.97 23.32
N SER A 140 0.29 -0.94 23.04
CA SER A 140 -0.10 0.46 23.29
C SER A 140 -1.28 0.92 22.42
N PHE A 141 -1.31 0.54 21.15
CA PHE A 141 -2.41 0.89 20.23
C PHE A 141 -3.69 0.16 20.62
N ALA A 142 -3.60 -1.12 20.97
CA ALA A 142 -4.73 -1.94 21.38
C ALA A 142 -5.39 -1.41 22.66
N ALA A 143 -4.59 -0.92 23.62
CA ALA A 143 -5.06 -0.27 24.83
C ALA A 143 -5.84 1.01 24.52
N ALA A 144 -5.27 1.91 23.71
CA ALA A 144 -5.94 3.16 23.32
C ALA A 144 -7.26 2.91 22.56
N ILE A 145 -7.30 1.91 21.67
CA ILE A 145 -8.53 1.50 20.98
C ILE A 145 -9.56 1.00 22.00
N GLY A 146 -9.14 0.18 22.97
CA GLY A 146 -10.03 -0.33 24.02
C GLY A 146 -10.63 0.75 24.90
N GLU A 147 -9.85 1.75 25.31
CA GLU A 147 -10.34 2.90 26.07
C GLU A 147 -11.41 3.70 25.32
N ARG A 148 -11.19 3.92 24.02
CA ARG A 148 -12.13 4.62 23.14
C ARG A 148 -13.43 3.83 22.97
N GLU A 149 -13.33 2.52 22.73
CA GLU A 149 -14.49 1.64 22.60
C GLU A 149 -15.31 1.56 23.89
N ALA A 150 -14.65 1.56 25.07
CA ALA A 150 -15.33 1.59 26.36
C ALA A 150 -16.17 2.86 26.57
N LYS A 151 -15.76 3.96 25.93
CA LYS A 151 -16.50 5.24 25.91
C LYS A 151 -17.54 5.31 24.79
N SER A 152 -17.68 4.24 23.98
CA SER A 152 -18.53 4.20 22.77
C SER A 152 -18.18 5.29 21.74
N GLU A 153 -16.93 5.73 21.73
CA GLU A 153 -16.42 6.72 20.79
C GLU A 153 -15.99 6.05 19.48
N LYS A 154 -16.20 6.74 18.35
CA LYS A 154 -15.73 6.31 17.02
C LYS A 154 -14.90 7.40 16.39
N ILE A 155 -13.79 7.01 15.75
CA ILE A 155 -13.02 7.91 14.91
C ILE A 155 -13.43 7.70 13.47
N GLN A 156 -13.73 8.80 12.78
CA GLN A 156 -13.81 8.82 11.32
C GLN A 156 -12.61 9.62 10.84
N SER A 157 -11.65 8.93 10.23
CA SER A 157 -10.45 9.54 9.66
C SER A 157 -10.43 9.29 8.16
N SER A 158 -9.91 10.26 7.40
CA SER A 158 -9.65 10.12 5.98
C SER A 158 -8.18 10.37 5.74
N PHE A 159 -7.52 9.48 4.99
CA PHE A 159 -6.14 9.64 4.59
C PHE A 159 -6.07 10.36 3.25
N VAL A 160 -5.48 11.56 3.23
CA VAL A 160 -5.39 12.38 2.01
C VAL A 160 -4.13 12.04 1.21
N GLY A 161 -3.00 11.80 1.89
CA GLY A 161 -1.72 11.52 1.24
C GLY A 161 -0.53 11.84 2.14
N ILE A 162 0.66 11.69 1.58
CA ILE A 162 1.93 11.99 2.24
C ILE A 162 2.66 13.06 1.45
N ASP A 163 2.87 14.23 2.06
CA ASP A 163 3.51 15.37 1.40
C ASP A 163 5.02 15.18 1.23
N LYS A 164 5.68 14.58 2.22
CA LYS A 164 7.14 14.38 2.23
C LYS A 164 7.52 13.11 2.96
N VAL A 165 8.51 12.41 2.42
CA VAL A 165 9.17 11.28 3.09
C VAL A 165 10.67 11.40 2.88
N ASP A 166 11.41 11.37 3.99
CA ASP A 166 12.86 11.39 4.01
C ASP A 166 13.39 10.26 4.89
N VAL A 167 14.55 9.72 4.52
CA VAL A 167 15.32 8.81 5.39
C VAL A 167 16.39 9.63 6.08
N VAL A 168 16.28 9.76 7.40
CA VAL A 168 17.18 10.60 8.20
C VAL A 168 18.43 9.84 8.65
N ALA A 169 18.26 8.57 9.02
CA ALA A 169 19.33 7.69 9.48
C ALA A 169 18.99 6.24 9.12
N ALA A 170 20.03 5.40 9.08
CA ALA A 170 19.91 3.97 8.91
C ALA A 170 20.90 3.27 9.84
N GLU A 171 20.43 2.29 10.60
CA GLU A 171 21.25 1.47 11.49
C GLU A 171 20.81 0.01 11.39
N MET A 172 21.76 -0.91 11.50
CA MET A 172 21.51 -2.34 11.72
C MET A 172 22.05 -2.67 13.11
N LYS A 173 21.20 -3.30 13.93
CA LYS A 173 21.55 -3.79 15.26
C LYS A 173 21.81 -5.29 15.24
#